data_AF-A0A969ZK88-F1
#
_entry.id   AF-A0A969ZK88-F1
#
_cell.length_a   1.000
_cell.length_b   1.000
_cell.length_c   1.000
_cell.angle_alpha   90.00
_cell.angle_beta   90.00
_cell.angle_gamma   90.00
#
_symmetry.space_group_name_H-M   'P 1'
#
loop_
_entity.id
_entity.type
_entity.pdbx_description
1 polymer ?
#
loop_
_entity_poly.entity_id
_entity_poly.type
_entity_poly.pdbx_seq_one_letter_code
_entity_poly.pdbx_strand_id
1 'polypeptide(L)' 'NVYQIFTYVKNQDKTNSGNVAGMLVYAKTGEDITPDCVFNMGSNQIGAKTLDLNKDFNLIAAQLDAIVEQFFGCAIA' A
#
# COMPACT_ATOMS: atom_id res chain seq x y z
N ASN A 1 -10.02 -8.85 -1.20
CA ASN A 1 -8.84 -8.00 -0.98
C ASN A 1 -8.65 -6.97 -2.11
N VAL A 2 -8.11 -7.32 -3.28
CA VAL A 2 -7.82 -6.35 -4.37
C VAL A 2 -9.07 -5.69 -4.96
N TYR A 3 -10.11 -6.46 -5.30
CA TYR A 3 -11.35 -5.89 -5.84
C TYR A 3 -12.11 -5.04 -4.80
N GLN A 4 -11.96 -5.35 -3.52
CA GLN A 4 -12.57 -4.57 -2.45
C GLN A 4 -11.87 -3.22 -2.28
N ILE A 5 -10.52 -3.20 -2.18
CA ILE A 5 -9.77 -1.93 -2.11
C ILE A 5 -10.05 -1.08 -3.35
N PHE A 6 -10.14 -1.68 -4.53
CA PHE A 6 -10.54 -0.98 -5.76
C PHE A 6 -11.92 -0.33 -5.63
N THR A 7 -12.91 -1.10 -5.14
CA THR A 7 -14.28 -0.61 -4.96
C THR A 7 -14.33 0.54 -3.95
N TYR A 8 -13.57 0.45 -2.84
CA TYR A 8 -13.48 1.52 -1.85
C TYR A 8 -12.85 2.78 -2.40
N VAL A 9 -11.72 2.65 -3.11
CA VAL A 9 -11.01 3.79 -3.73
C VAL A 9 -11.91 4.50 -4.74
N LYS A 10 -12.60 3.74 -5.62
CA LYS A 10 -13.51 4.32 -6.62
C LYS A 10 -14.76 4.96 -6.02
N ASN A 11 -15.33 4.37 -4.97
CA ASN A 11 -16.48 4.96 -4.29
C ASN A 11 -16.13 6.19 -3.45
N GLN A 12 -14.89 6.27 -2.96
CA GLN A 12 -14.40 7.44 -2.24
C GLN A 12 -14.05 8.56 -3.23
N ASP A 13 -13.38 8.25 -4.34
CA ASP A 13 -13.05 9.21 -5.40
C ASP A 13 -14.15 9.31 -6.47
N LYS A 14 -15.34 9.71 -6.07
CA LYS A 14 -16.52 9.80 -6.96
C LYS A 14 -16.31 10.71 -8.17
N THR A 15 -15.42 11.70 -8.03
CA THR A 15 -15.10 12.67 -9.09
C THR A 15 -13.90 12.25 -9.94
N ASN A 16 -13.28 11.09 -9.63
CA ASN A 16 -12.07 10.59 -10.27
C ASN A 16 -10.92 11.63 -10.25
N SER A 17 -10.84 12.39 -9.17
CA SER A 17 -9.84 13.45 -8.93
C SER A 17 -8.41 12.92 -8.86
N GLY A 18 -8.23 11.63 -8.56
CA GLY A 18 -6.94 10.99 -8.35
C GLY A 18 -6.35 11.21 -6.97
N ASN A 19 -7.04 11.93 -6.09
CA ASN A 19 -6.55 12.23 -4.74
C ASN A 19 -6.74 11.09 -3.74
N VAL A 20 -7.34 9.97 -4.17
CA VAL A 20 -7.52 8.78 -3.35
C VAL A 20 -6.66 7.65 -3.90
N ALA A 21 -5.94 7.00 -3.01
CA ALA A 21 -5.14 5.83 -3.30
C ALA A 21 -5.44 4.71 -2.29
N GLY A 22 -5.13 3.47 -2.66
CA GLY A 22 -5.32 2.30 -1.81
C GLY A 22 -4.04 1.48 -1.73
N MET A 23 -3.77 0.87 -0.57
CA MET A 23 -2.63 -0.02 -0.42
C MET A 23 -3.00 -1.25 0.39
N LEU A 24 -2.55 -2.42 -0.06
CA LEU A 24 -2.66 -3.67 0.65
C LEU A 24 -1.29 -4.04 1.22
N VAL A 25 -1.22 -4.24 2.53
CA VAL A 25 0.00 -4.68 3.20
C VAL A 25 -0.19 -6.11 3.67
N TYR A 26 0.60 -7.02 3.14
CA TYR A 26 0.58 -8.44 3.49
C TYR A 26 1.76 -8.77 4.41
N ALA A 27 1.54 -9.63 5.41
CA ALA A 27 2.64 -10.18 6.19
C ALA A 27 3.52 -11.05 5.28
N LYS A 28 4.84 -10.95 5.43
CA LYS A 28 5.79 -11.82 4.73
C LYS A 28 5.66 -13.24 5.28
N THR A 29 5.05 -14.12 4.50
CA THR A 29 5.20 -15.58 4.65
C THR A 29 6.46 -15.98 3.88
N GLY A 30 7.06 -17.14 4.19
CA GLY A 30 8.30 -17.61 3.55
C GLY A 30 8.18 -17.96 2.06
N GLU A 31 7.26 -17.32 1.34
CA GLU A 31 7.00 -17.47 -0.09
C GLU A 31 7.95 -16.59 -0.90
N ASP A 32 8.48 -17.14 -1.99
CA ASP A 32 9.42 -16.43 -2.88
C ASP A 32 8.76 -15.29 -3.68
N ILE A 33 7.44 -15.34 -3.83
CA ILE A 33 6.66 -14.34 -4.60
C ILE A 33 5.90 -13.46 -3.62
N THR A 34 6.42 -12.26 -3.40
CA THR A 34 5.74 -11.23 -2.60
C THR A 34 4.97 -10.27 -3.50
N PRO A 35 3.74 -9.88 -3.13
CA PRO A 35 3.03 -8.80 -3.83
C PRO A 35 3.69 -7.46 -3.48
N ASP A 36 4.69 -7.07 -4.27
CA ASP A 36 5.29 -5.74 -4.27
C ASP A 36 5.05 -5.09 -5.63
N CYS A 37 3.92 -4.42 -5.74
CA CYS A 37 3.48 -3.84 -7.01
C CYS A 37 2.59 -2.62 -6.77
N VAL A 38 2.76 -1.62 -7.62
CA VAL A 38 1.92 -0.42 -7.65
C VAL A 38 1.30 -0.33 -9.03
N PHE A 39 -0.02 -0.20 -9.07
CA PHE A 39 -0.80 -0.09 -10.28
C PHE A 39 -1.54 1.24 -10.28
N ASN A 40 -1.46 1.95 -11.40
CA ASN A 40 -2.28 3.13 -11.64
C ASN A 40 -3.56 2.71 -12.37
N MET A 41 -4.70 2.89 -11.71
CA MET A 41 -6.00 2.48 -12.21
C MET A 41 -6.84 3.71 -12.56
N GLY A 42 -6.50 4.31 -13.71
CA GLY A 42 -6.97 5.63 -14.10
C GLY A 42 -6.18 6.71 -13.37
N SER A 43 -6.86 7.57 -12.63
CA SER A 43 -6.23 8.61 -11.79
C SER A 43 -5.91 8.15 -10.37
N ASN A 44 -6.37 6.97 -9.94
CA ASN A 44 -6.13 6.45 -8.59
C ASN A 44 -4.97 5.44 -8.57
N GLN A 45 -4.12 5.54 -7.54
CA GLN A 45 -3.02 4.60 -7.31
C GLN A 45 -3.48 3.47 -6.37
N ILE A 46 -3.23 2.21 -6.76
CA ILE A 46 -3.48 1.04 -5.92
C ILE A 46 -2.21 0.20 -5.82
N GLY A 47 -1.70 -0.01 -4.60
CA GLY A 47 -0.51 -0.80 -4.35
C GLY A 47 -0.76 -2.06 -3.53
N ALA A 48 0.17 -3.01 -3.63
CA ALA A 48 0.36 -4.07 -2.68
C ALA A 48 1.84 -4.12 -2.27
N LYS A 49 2.10 -4.29 -0.98
CA LYS A 49 3.43 -4.41 -0.37
C LYS A 49 3.45 -5.56 0.62
N THR A 50 4.64 -6.04 0.92
CA THR A 50 4.86 -7.03 1.96
C THR A 50 5.61 -6.42 3.14
N LEU A 51 5.18 -6.77 4.35
CA LEU A 51 5.75 -6.34 5.63
C LEU A 51 6.33 -7.54 6.37
N ASP A 52 7.60 -7.49 6.72
CA ASP A 52 8.25 -8.55 7.49
C ASP A 52 7.93 -8.40 8.98
N LEU A 53 7.05 -9.30 9.47
CA LEU A 53 6.63 -9.35 10.87
C LEU A 53 7.59 -10.15 11.77
N ASN A 54 8.62 -10.79 11.22
CA ASN A 54 9.60 -11.58 11.99
C ASN A 54 10.74 -10.72 12.55
N LYS A 55 10.54 -9.41 12.67
CA LYS A 55 11.52 -8.44 13.18
C LYS A 55 11.02 -7.79 14.46
N ASP A 56 11.93 -7.11 15.16
CA ASP A 56 11.55 -6.28 16.30
C ASP A 56 10.50 -5.22 15.92
N PHE A 57 9.63 -4.89 16.87
CA PHE A 57 8.53 -3.94 16.63
C PHE A 57 9.01 -2.60 16.06
N ASN A 58 10.16 -2.09 16.54
CA ASN A 58 10.76 -0.86 16.02
C ASN A 58 11.11 -0.96 14.52
N LEU A 59 11.54 -2.14 14.06
CA LEU A 59 11.82 -2.39 12.64
C LEU A 59 10.55 -2.61 11.83
N ILE A 60 9.49 -3.14 12.43
CA ILE A 60 8.17 -3.24 11.79
C ILE A 60 7.59 -1.84 11.57
N ALA A 61 7.66 -0.97 12.58
CA ALA A 61 7.28 0.43 12.47
C ALA A 61 8.07 1.15 11.37
N ALA A 62 9.40 1.06 11.40
CA ALA A 62 10.25 1.67 10.37
C ALA A 62 9.94 1.16 8.94
N GLN A 63 9.56 -0.12 8.79
CA GLN A 63 9.12 -0.66 7.50
C GLN A 63 7.78 -0.06 7.05
N LEU A 64 6.81 0.09 7.96
CA LEU A 64 5.53 0.74 7.67
C LEU A 64 5.74 2.20 7.28
N ASP A 65 6.61 2.91 8.00
CA ASP A 65 6.95 4.30 7.70
C ASP A 65 7.57 4.40 6.30
N ALA A 66 8.57 3.58 6.00
CA ALA A 66 9.20 3.55 4.68
C ALA A 66 8.20 3.23 3.54
N ILE A 67 7.19 2.40 3.79
CA ILE A 67 6.12 2.10 2.83
C ILE A 67 5.26 3.35 2.55
N VAL A 68 4.90 4.10 3.59
CA VAL A 68 4.11 5.34 3.45
C VAL A 68 4.92 6.41 2.72
N GLU A 69 6.21 6.58 3.06
CA GLU A 69 7.09 7.54 2.39
C GLU A 69 7.24 7.24 0.90
N GLN A 70 7.48 5.99 0.54
CA GLN A 70 7.60 5.57 -0.86
C GLN A 70 6.31 5.77 -1.64
N PHE A 71 5.16 5.51 -1.01
CA PHE A 71 3.87 5.52 -1.69
C PHE A 71 3.32 6.93 -1.89
N PHE A 72 3.54 7.84 -0.94
CA PHE A 72 3.04 9.23 -0.99
C PHE A 72 4.12 10.28 -1.30
N GLY A 73 5.40 9.90 -1.35
CA GLY A 73 6.51 10.84 -1.57
C GLY A 73 6.66 11.89 -0.47
N CYS A 74 6.11 11.64 0.72
CA CYS A 74 6.13 12.56 1.85
C CYS A 74 6.98 11.94 2.98
N ALA A 75 7.95 12.68 3.50
CA ALA A 75 8.71 12.27 4.68
C ALA A 75 7.80 12.32 5.91
N ILE A 76 7.78 11.25 6.71
CA ILE A 76 7.01 11.25 7.96
C ILE A 76 7.86 11.96 9.02
N ALA A 77 7.33 13.05 9.57
CA ALA A 77 8.02 13.90 10.54
C ALA A 77 7.90 13.38 11.98
#